data_AF-A0A1S2LQ61-F1
#
_entry.id   AF-A0A1S2LQ61-F1
#
_cell.length_a   1.000
_cell.length_b   1.000
_cell.length_c   1.000
_cell.angle_alpha   90.00
_cell.angle_beta   90.00
_cell.angle_gamma   90.00
#
_symmetry.space_group_name_H-M   'P 1'
#
loop_
_entity.id
_entity.type
_entity.pdbx_description
1 polymer ?
#
loop_
_entity_poly.entity_id
_entity_poly.type
_entity_poly.pdbx_seq_one_letter_code
_entity_poly.pdbx_strand_id
1 'polypeptide(L)'
;MKKYIFILIIFVISSIGCSQEANVEKELQKNEMVDLLTDYRENLSLFKYVEVEQLYIEIKNMLTKDVFAEDREVLEGYVESLYRAKDEGMQMYQHFLEELPSDYDGIISEIIWEDYNVIFGED
;
A
#
# COMPACT_ATOMS: atom_id res chain seq x y z
N MET A 1 -4.20 14.21 -38.22
CA MET A 1 -4.63 14.79 -36.92
C MET A 1 -3.36 15.10 -36.14
N LYS A 2 -2.87 16.35 -36.17
CA LYS A 2 -2.85 17.31 -35.03
C LYS A 2 -2.47 16.61 -33.70
N LYS A 3 -1.20 16.66 -33.29
CA LYS A 3 -0.53 17.65 -32.40
C LYS A 3 -0.63 17.25 -30.91
N TYR A 4 0.48 16.84 -30.28
CA TYR A 4 0.89 17.16 -28.89
C TYR A 4 2.41 16.92 -28.83
N ILE A 5 3.26 17.91 -29.17
CA ILE A 5 3.90 18.83 -28.23
C ILE A 5 4.38 18.10 -26.97
N PHE A 6 5.65 17.70 -27.01
CA PHE A 6 6.39 17.13 -25.89
C PHE A 6 7.52 18.11 -25.55
N ILE A 7 7.19 19.26 -24.94
CA ILE A 7 8.17 20.26 -24.50
C ILE A 7 7.70 20.92 -23.19
N LEU A 8 8.48 20.60 -22.15
CA LEU A 8 8.89 21.40 -20.99
C LEU A 8 7.87 22.00 -19.99
N ILE A 9 8.18 21.79 -18.70
CA ILE A 9 8.45 22.76 -17.61
C ILE A 9 8.31 21.93 -16.29
N ILE A 10 9.32 21.68 -15.45
CA ILE A 10 10.17 22.64 -14.73
C ILE A 10 11.58 22.04 -14.45
N PHE A 11 12.60 22.67 -15.03
CA PHE A 11 13.97 22.69 -14.50
C PHE A 11 14.21 24.09 -13.92
N VAL A 12 13.69 24.32 -12.70
CA VAL A 12 13.94 25.44 -11.78
C VAL A 12 13.52 24.85 -10.43
N ILE A 13 14.37 24.52 -9.47
CA ILE A 13 15.13 25.44 -8.64
C ILE A 13 16.20 24.58 -7.93
N SER A 14 17.46 24.65 -8.39
CA SER A 14 18.56 24.63 -7.43
C SER A 14 18.37 25.87 -6.54
N SER A 15 18.35 25.71 -5.21
CA SER A 15 18.36 26.76 -4.16
C SER A 15 17.05 27.22 -3.47
N ILE A 16 16.05 26.34 -3.29
CA ILE A 16 15.01 26.44 -2.23
C ILE A 16 14.65 24.99 -1.79
N GLY A 17 15.48 24.33 -0.98
CA GLY A 17 15.20 24.11 0.44
C GLY A 17 14.71 22.68 0.69
N CYS A 18 15.47 21.86 1.44
CA CYS A 18 15.37 20.39 1.64
C CYS A 18 13.97 19.76 1.86
N SER A 19 12.91 20.55 2.04
CA SER A 19 11.53 20.08 2.24
C SER A 19 10.85 19.50 0.99
N GLN A 20 11.27 19.88 -0.23
CA GLN A 20 10.61 19.42 -1.45
C GLN A 20 11.10 18.03 -1.88
N GLU A 21 12.40 17.75 -1.69
CA GLU A 21 12.99 16.42 -1.91
C GLU A 21 12.42 15.37 -0.94
N ALA A 22 12.27 15.73 0.34
CA ALA A 22 11.68 14.85 1.34
C ALA A 22 10.21 14.51 1.05
N ASN A 23 9.42 15.47 0.56
CA ASN A 23 8.02 15.21 0.18
C ASN A 23 7.93 14.33 -1.08
N VAL A 24 8.81 14.51 -2.06
CA VAL A 24 8.85 13.66 -3.26
C VAL A 24 9.28 12.23 -2.90
N GLU A 25 10.27 12.07 -2.01
CA GLU A 25 10.68 10.75 -1.53
C GLU A 25 9.57 10.05 -0.74
N LYS A 26 8.85 10.79 0.12
CA LYS A 26 7.71 10.25 0.87
C LYS A 26 6.65 9.71 -0.09
N GLU A 27 6.24 10.49 -1.09
CA GLU A 27 5.27 10.07 -2.10
C GLU A 27 5.77 8.90 -2.95
N LEU A 28 7.06 8.87 -3.30
CA LEU A 28 7.64 7.75 -4.02
C LEU A 28 7.53 6.44 -3.21
N GLN A 29 7.88 6.50 -1.92
CA GLN A 29 7.80 5.34 -1.02
C GLN A 29 6.35 4.88 -0.82
N LYS A 30 5.38 5.81 -0.76
CA LYS A 30 3.96 5.45 -0.73
C LYS A 30 3.54 4.69 -1.97
N ASN A 31 3.87 5.19 -3.15
CA ASN A 31 3.52 4.52 -4.41
C ASN A 31 4.17 3.13 -4.50
N GLU A 32 5.42 3.01 -4.06
CA GLU A 32 6.13 1.73 -3.98
C GLU A 32 5.38 0.73 -3.07
N MET A 33 4.88 1.18 -1.92
CA MET A 33 4.07 0.34 -1.01
C MET A 33 2.75 -0.08 -1.65
N VAL A 34 2.06 0.85 -2.32
CA VAL A 34 0.79 0.58 -3.02
C VAL A 34 0.97 -0.49 -4.10
N ASP A 35 2.02 -0.37 -4.91
CA ASP A 35 2.35 -1.33 -5.95
C ASP A 35 2.62 -2.73 -5.35
N LEU A 36 3.45 -2.79 -4.29
CA LEU A 36 3.73 -4.06 -3.61
C LEU A 36 2.49 -4.72 -3.01
N LEU A 37 1.62 -3.95 -2.35
CA LEU A 37 0.39 -4.48 -1.76
C LEU A 37 -0.61 -4.94 -2.83
N THR A 38 -0.64 -4.27 -3.98
CA THR A 38 -1.48 -4.67 -5.12
C THR A 38 -1.00 -5.99 -5.71
N ASP A 39 0.30 -6.09 -6.02
CA ASP A 39 0.92 -7.33 -6.50
C ASP A 39 0.74 -8.47 -5.50
N TYR A 40 0.85 -8.16 -4.20
CA TYR A 40 0.65 -9.14 -3.14
C TYR A 40 -0.77 -9.72 -3.14
N ARG A 41 -1.79 -8.87 -3.20
CA ARG A 41 -3.21 -9.29 -3.30
C ARG A 41 -3.46 -10.13 -4.55
N GLU A 42 -2.96 -9.69 -5.71
CA GLU A 42 -3.15 -10.41 -6.97
C GLU A 42 -2.50 -11.80 -6.92
N ASN A 43 -1.23 -11.90 -6.48
CA ASN A 43 -0.53 -13.17 -6.41
C ASN A 43 -1.15 -14.13 -5.38
N LEU A 44 -1.66 -13.60 -4.26
CA LEU A 44 -2.41 -14.39 -3.28
C LEU A 44 -3.69 -14.98 -3.91
N SER A 45 -4.45 -14.17 -4.64
CA SER A 45 -5.68 -14.63 -5.33
C SER A 45 -5.42 -15.70 -6.40
N LEU A 46 -4.23 -15.68 -6.99
CA LEU A 46 -3.76 -16.65 -7.99
C LEU A 46 -3.04 -17.86 -7.37
N PHE A 47 -2.97 -17.97 -6.04
CA PHE A 47 -2.26 -19.03 -5.31
C PHE A 47 -0.77 -19.17 -5.68
N LYS A 48 -0.12 -18.05 -6.04
CA LYS A 48 1.31 -17.98 -6.38
C LYS A 48 2.18 -17.82 -5.14
N TYR A 49 2.27 -18.87 -4.33
CA TYR A 49 2.78 -18.78 -2.96
C TYR A 49 4.26 -18.39 -2.85
N VAL A 50 5.10 -18.69 -3.84
CA VAL A 50 6.52 -18.31 -3.84
C VAL A 50 6.66 -16.80 -4.00
N GLU A 51 5.92 -16.23 -4.95
CA GLU A 51 5.85 -14.80 -5.21
C GLU A 51 5.25 -14.05 -4.00
N VAL A 52 4.21 -14.62 -3.38
CA VAL A 52 3.63 -14.09 -2.13
C VAL A 52 4.67 -14.04 -1.01
N GLU A 53 5.49 -15.08 -0.82
CA GLU A 53 6.52 -15.08 0.22
C GLU A 53 7.59 -14.01 -0.04
N GLN A 54 7.99 -13.82 -1.30
CA GLN A 54 8.94 -12.76 -1.68
C GLN A 54 8.36 -11.37 -1.41
N LEU A 55 7.15 -11.10 -1.90
CA LEU A 55 6.46 -9.84 -1.70
C LEU A 55 6.20 -9.54 -0.21
N TYR A 56 5.87 -10.56 0.60
CA TYR A 56 5.74 -10.43 2.05
C TYR A 56 7.03 -9.90 2.70
N ILE A 57 8.19 -10.45 2.30
CA ILE A 57 9.49 -10.00 2.80
C ILE A 57 9.79 -8.57 2.35
N GLU A 58 9.51 -8.23 1.10
CA GLU A 58 9.73 -6.88 0.55
C GLU A 58 8.87 -5.83 1.26
N ILE A 59 7.60 -6.13 1.50
CA ILE A 59 6.70 -5.26 2.25
C ILE A 59 7.19 -5.08 3.69
N LYS A 60 7.54 -6.16 4.40
CA LYS A 60 8.07 -6.07 5.79
C LYS A 60 9.35 -5.24 5.86
N ASN A 61 10.23 -5.34 4.86
CA ASN A 61 11.41 -4.49 4.79
C ASN A 61 11.03 -3.02 4.55
N MET A 62 10.07 -2.75 3.68
CA MET A 62 9.62 -1.39 3.41
C MET A 62 8.98 -0.73 4.63
N LEU A 63 8.23 -1.49 5.43
CA LEU A 63 7.60 -0.99 6.66
C LEU A 63 8.59 -0.49 7.72
N THR A 64 9.87 -0.85 7.61
CA THR A 64 10.93 -0.32 8.49
C THR A 64 11.26 1.15 8.22
N LYS A 65 10.88 1.70 7.05
CA LYS A 65 11.10 3.11 6.69
C LYS A 65 10.26 4.04 7.59
N ASP A 66 10.81 5.21 7.94
CA ASP A 66 10.19 6.18 8.85
C ASP A 66 8.86 6.74 8.33
N VAL A 67 8.67 6.81 7.00
CA VAL A 67 7.42 7.27 6.38
C VAL A 67 6.19 6.48 6.84
N PHE A 68 6.37 5.22 7.24
CA PHE A 68 5.29 4.32 7.67
C PHE A 68 5.22 4.17 9.18
N ALA A 69 6.01 4.92 9.98
CA ALA A 69 6.10 4.70 11.41
C ALA A 69 4.75 4.84 12.14
N GLU A 70 3.88 5.76 11.68
CA GLU A 70 2.56 5.99 12.26
C GLU A 70 1.56 4.89 11.88
N ASP A 71 1.62 4.39 10.64
CA ASP A 71 0.69 3.38 10.12
C ASP A 71 1.20 1.94 10.26
N ARG A 72 2.43 1.73 10.73
CA ARG A 72 3.14 0.45 10.68
C ARG A 72 2.32 -0.69 11.25
N GLU A 73 1.70 -0.49 12.41
CA GLU A 73 0.92 -1.54 13.08
C GLU A 73 -0.28 -1.98 12.22
N VAL A 74 -1.01 -1.02 11.65
CA VAL A 74 -2.16 -1.30 10.76
C VAL A 74 -1.70 -1.99 9.49
N LEU A 75 -0.59 -1.51 8.89
CA LEU A 75 0.00 -2.11 7.69
C LEU A 75 0.51 -3.53 7.92
N GLU A 76 1.14 -3.79 9.06
CA GLU A 76 1.58 -5.13 9.45
C GLU A 76 0.37 -6.05 9.64
N GLY A 77 -0.66 -5.60 10.35
CA GLY A 77 -1.91 -6.37 10.53
C GLY A 77 -2.60 -6.68 9.21
N TYR A 78 -2.64 -5.72 8.29
CA TYR A 78 -3.18 -5.89 6.95
C TYR A 78 -2.44 -6.98 6.16
N VAL A 79 -1.11 -6.91 6.14
CA VAL A 79 -0.27 -7.87 5.40
C VAL A 79 -0.31 -9.26 6.03
N GLU A 80 -0.26 -9.35 7.36
CA GLU A 80 -0.29 -10.62 8.09
C GLU A 80 -1.64 -11.33 7.98
N SER A 81 -2.74 -10.58 8.03
CA SER A 81 -4.08 -11.15 7.90
C SER A 81 -4.34 -11.69 6.49
N LEU A 82 -3.88 -11.00 5.44
CA LEU A 82 -3.85 -11.51 4.06
C LEU A 82 -2.95 -12.74 3.92
N TYR A 83 -1.74 -12.72 4.50
CA TYR A 83 -0.83 -13.86 4.44
C TYR A 83 -1.46 -15.13 5.03
N ARG A 84 -2.09 -15.00 6.20
CA ARG A 84 -2.74 -16.11 6.90
C ARG A 84 -3.96 -16.64 6.16
N ALA A 85 -4.60 -15.83 5.31
CA ALA A 85 -5.75 -16.25 4.53
C ALA A 85 -5.46 -17.46 3.62
N LYS A 86 -4.19 -17.68 3.23
CA LYS A 86 -3.80 -18.85 2.44
C LYS A 86 -3.95 -20.19 3.17
N ASP A 87 -3.72 -20.20 4.49
CA ASP A 87 -3.70 -21.42 5.31
C ASP A 87 -4.97 -21.55 6.17
N GLU A 88 -5.54 -20.41 6.59
CA GLU A 88 -6.64 -20.34 7.56
C GLU A 88 -7.96 -19.85 6.94
N GLY A 89 -7.93 -19.45 5.67
CA GLY A 89 -9.08 -18.88 4.96
C GLY A 89 -9.31 -17.40 5.27
N MET A 90 -10.26 -16.79 4.55
CA MET A 90 -10.50 -15.34 4.58
C MET A 90 -10.99 -14.78 5.92
N GLN A 91 -11.31 -15.62 6.91
CA GLN A 91 -11.83 -15.18 8.21
C GLN A 91 -10.85 -14.29 8.98
N MET A 92 -9.55 -14.62 8.94
CA MET A 92 -8.54 -13.79 9.59
C MET A 92 -8.45 -12.40 8.97
N TYR A 93 -8.66 -12.31 7.66
CA TYR A 93 -8.67 -11.06 6.93
C TYR A 93 -9.93 -10.24 7.22
N GLN A 94 -11.10 -10.89 7.22
CA GLN A 94 -12.37 -10.27 7.60
C GLN A 94 -12.31 -9.70 9.02
N HIS A 95 -11.78 -10.46 9.98
CA HIS A 95 -11.66 -10.02 11.36
C HIS A 95 -10.78 -8.77 11.50
N PHE A 96 -9.63 -8.73 10.83
CA PHE A 96 -8.80 -7.53 10.78
C PHE A 96 -9.57 -6.31 10.26
N LEU A 97 -10.33 -6.47 9.17
CA LEU A 97 -11.13 -5.41 8.59
C LEU A 97 -12.29 -4.94 9.49
N GLU A 98 -12.86 -5.82 10.31
CA GLU A 98 -13.87 -5.47 11.31
C GLU A 98 -13.30 -4.69 12.50
N GLU A 99 -12.04 -4.94 12.86
CA GLU A 99 -11.35 -4.28 13.97
C GLU A 99 -10.72 -2.93 13.59
N LEU A 100 -10.69 -2.59 12.30
CA LEU A 100 -10.17 -1.32 11.82
C LEU A 100 -10.98 -0.13 12.38
N PRO A 101 -10.30 0.91 12.92
CA PRO A 101 -10.99 2.12 13.38
C PRO A 101 -11.82 2.74 12.26
N SER A 102 -13.06 3.13 12.56
CA SER A 102 -13.98 3.73 11.58
C SER A 102 -13.48 5.06 11.00
N ASP A 103 -12.54 5.72 11.68
CA ASP A 103 -11.92 6.98 11.32
C ASP A 103 -10.45 6.82 10.85
N TYR A 104 -10.02 5.59 10.53
CA TYR A 104 -8.68 5.37 10.01
C TYR A 104 -8.47 6.09 8.66
N ASP A 105 -7.58 7.08 8.67
CA ASP A 105 -7.21 7.95 7.54
C ASP A 105 -5.72 7.81 7.14
N GLY A 106 -5.12 6.68 7.51
CA GLY A 106 -3.70 6.40 7.28
C GLY A 106 -3.26 6.41 5.83
N ILE A 107 -1.94 6.29 5.63
CA ILE A 107 -1.25 6.58 4.37
C ILE A 107 -1.69 5.75 3.15
N ILE A 108 -2.35 4.61 3.37
CA ILE A 108 -2.94 3.75 2.32
C ILE A 108 -4.42 3.41 2.59
N SER A 109 -5.10 4.20 3.39
CA SER A 109 -6.49 3.96 3.83
C SER A 109 -7.43 3.59 2.68
N GLU A 110 -7.27 4.21 1.50
CA GLU A 110 -8.04 3.90 0.29
C GLU A 110 -8.04 2.41 -0.07
N ILE A 111 -6.88 1.75 -0.09
CA ILE A 111 -6.76 0.32 -0.45
C ILE A 111 -7.47 -0.57 0.57
N ILE A 112 -7.30 -0.27 1.85
CA ILE A 112 -7.90 -1.02 2.94
C ILE A 112 -9.43 -0.86 2.89
N TRP A 113 -9.92 0.35 2.63
CA TRP A 113 -11.35 0.63 2.49
C TRP A 113 -11.96 0.04 1.22
N GLU A 114 -11.21 -0.07 0.12
CA GLU A 114 -11.64 -0.84 -1.05
C GLU A 114 -11.95 -2.29 -0.68
N ASP A 115 -11.04 -2.96 0.02
CA ASP A 115 -11.22 -4.35 0.44
C ASP A 115 -12.35 -4.51 1.46
N TYR A 116 -12.47 -3.58 2.41
CA TYR A 116 -13.60 -3.53 3.33
C TYR A 116 -14.93 -3.48 2.56
N ASN A 117 -15.06 -2.60 1.58
CA ASN A 117 -16.28 -2.45 0.80
C ASN A 117 -16.56 -3.65 -0.12
N VAL A 118 -15.53 -4.30 -0.67
CA VAL A 118 -15.71 -5.54 -1.45
C VAL A 118 -16.24 -6.68 -0.58
N ILE A 119 -15.84 -6.74 0.70
CA ILE A 119 -16.19 -7.83 1.60
C ILE A 119 -17.51 -7.58 2.34
N PHE A 120 -17.75 -6.35 2.81
CA PHE A 120 -18.89 -5.99 3.67
C PHE A 120 -19.86 -5.00 3.02
N GLY A 121 -19.51 -4.37 1.90
CA GLY A 121 -20.26 -3.27 1.30
C GLY A 121 -21.55 -3.67 0.56
N GLU A 122 -21.95 -4.94 0.63
CA GLU A 122 -23.29 -5.37 0.21
C GLU A 122 -24.20 -5.52 1.43
N ASP A 123 -24.77 -4.39 1.87
CA ASP A 123 -26.06 -4.26 2.58
C ASP A 123 -26.88 -3.12 1.96
#